data_AF-A0A920SLH9-F1
#
_entry.id   AF-A0A920SLH9-F1
#
_cell.length_a   1.000
_cell.length_b   1.000
_cell.length_c   1.000
_cell.angle_alpha   90.00
_cell.angle_beta   90.00
_cell.angle_gamma   90.00
#
_symmetry.space_group_name_H-M   'P 1'
#
loop_
_entity.id
_entity.type
_entity.pdbx_description
1 polymer ?
#
loop_
_entity_poly.entity_id
_entity_poly.type
_entity_poly.pdbx_seq_one_letter_code
_entity_poly.pdbx_strand_id
1 'polypeptide(L)' 'MMPRMSNSRLKVGVQLHPQATTVEALRDAWRRADDMGADSIWIWDHFYPLYGDPDAENFEGWTLLSAMALTRPTPCSARW' A
#
# COMPACT_ATOMS: atom_id res chain seq x y z
N MET A 1 -27.87 31.83 -5.73
CA MET A 1 -27.01 31.10 -4.78
C MET A 1 -27.16 29.61 -5.09
N MET A 2 -26.25 28.99 -5.83
CA MET A 2 -26.30 27.54 -6.06
C MET A 2 -25.47 26.80 -5.00
N PRO A 3 -25.92 25.65 -4.48
CA PRO A 3 -25.17 24.90 -3.48
C PRO A 3 -23.92 24.30 -4.11
N ARG A 4 -22.77 24.46 -3.46
CA ARG A 4 -21.56 23.69 -3.80
C ARG A 4 -21.78 22.26 -3.33
N MET A 5 -22.19 21.38 -4.24
CA MET A 5 -22.18 19.94 -3.99
C MET A 5 -20.72 19.50 -3.81
N SER A 6 -20.27 19.30 -2.57
CA SER A 6 -18.99 18.64 -2.35
C SER A 6 -19.17 17.18 -2.75
N ASN A 7 -18.68 16.82 -3.94
CA ASN A 7 -18.62 15.43 -4.38
C ASN A 7 -17.45 14.73 -3.66
N SER A 8 -17.49 14.70 -2.32
CA SER A 8 -16.44 14.11 -1.50
C SER A 8 -16.62 12.60 -1.53
N ARG A 9 -16.12 11.96 -2.60
CA ARG A 9 -16.08 10.51 -2.70
C ARG A 9 -15.26 9.98 -1.51
N LEU A 10 -15.82 9.06 -0.73
CA LEU A 10 -15.07 8.31 0.28
C LEU A 10 -13.90 7.61 -0.42
N LYS A 11 -12.69 7.79 0.11
CA LYS A 11 -11.50 7.07 -0.35
C LYS A 11 -11.14 5.99 0.65
N VAL A 12 -10.81 4.80 0.17
CA VAL A 12 -10.41 3.66 0.99
C VAL A 12 -8.97 3.30 0.68
N GLY A 13 -8.13 3.20 1.72
CA GLY A 13 -6.73 2.80 1.61
C GLY A 13 -6.43 1.51 2.34
N VAL A 14 -5.38 0.81 1.92
CA VAL A 14 -4.86 -0.41 2.57
C VAL A 14 -3.46 -0.14 3.10
N GLN A 15 -3.23 -0.41 4.37
CA GLN A 15 -1.88 -0.37 4.97
C GLN A 15 -1.38 -1.81 5.17
N LEU A 16 -0.24 -2.13 4.55
CA LEU A 16 0.44 -3.41 4.68
C LEU A 16 1.64 -3.24 5.60
N HIS A 17 1.86 -4.20 6.49
CA HIS A 17 2.97 -4.17 7.43
C HIS A 17 4.09 -5.07 6.89
N PRO A 18 5.23 -4.49 6.45
CA PRO A 18 6.37 -5.24 5.96
C PRO A 18 7.19 -5.92 7.06
N GLN A 19 6.53 -6.59 8.01
CA GLN A 19 7.16 -7.33 9.10
C GLN A 19 6.54 -8.73 9.26
N ALA A 20 7.31 -9.69 9.78
CA ALA A 20 6.89 -11.07 10.04
C ALA A 20 6.17 -11.71 8.84
N THR A 21 6.71 -11.48 7.64
CA THR A 21 6.12 -11.85 6.34
C THR A 21 7.21 -11.97 5.29
N THR A 22 6.88 -12.41 4.08
CA THR A 22 7.81 -12.42 2.94
C THR A 22 7.45 -11.36 1.90
N VAL A 23 8.40 -11.02 1.03
CA VAL A 23 8.16 -10.09 -0.09
C VAL A 23 7.11 -10.64 -1.06
N GLU A 24 7.07 -11.95 -1.28
CA GLU A 24 6.06 -12.61 -2.12
C GLU A 24 4.65 -12.46 -1.53
N ALA A 25 4.51 -12.70 -0.22
CA ALA A 25 3.22 -12.54 0.48
C ALA A 25 2.73 -11.09 0.45
N LEU A 26 3.65 -10.12 0.65
CA LEU A 26 3.35 -8.70 0.48
C LEU A 26 2.93 -8.40 -0.96
N ARG A 27 3.62 -8.98 -1.95
CA ARG A 27 3.33 -8.79 -3.37
C ARG A 27 1.92 -9.24 -3.74
N ASP A 28 1.54 -10.41 -3.27
CA ASP A 28 0.18 -10.90 -3.48
C ASP A 28 -0.84 -10.02 -2.76
N ALA A 29 -0.52 -9.50 -1.57
CA ALA A 29 -1.41 -8.61 -0.83
C ALA A 29 -1.65 -7.28 -1.53
N TRP A 30 -0.62 -6.56 -1.99
CA TRP A 30 -0.83 -5.28 -2.67
C TRP A 30 -1.49 -5.45 -4.03
N ARG A 31 -1.22 -6.55 -4.75
CA ARG A 31 -1.93 -6.85 -6.01
C ARG A 31 -3.42 -7.09 -5.77
N ARG A 32 -3.78 -7.88 -4.76
CA ARG A 32 -5.19 -8.06 -4.36
C ARG A 32 -5.85 -6.74 -3.93
N ALA A 33 -5.14 -5.88 -3.20
CA ALA A 33 -5.65 -4.58 -2.81
C ALA A 33 -5.92 -3.66 -4.02
N ASP A 34 -5.03 -3.68 -5.02
CA ASP A 34 -5.19 -2.95 -6.28
C ASP A 34 -6.38 -3.51 -7.09
N ASP A 35 -6.48 -4.84 -7.21
CA ASP A 35 -7.59 -5.53 -7.91
C ASP A 35 -8.96 -5.28 -7.26
N MET A 36 -9.00 -5.06 -5.94
CA MET A 36 -10.21 -4.68 -5.20
C MET A 36 -10.59 -3.19 -5.35
N GLY A 37 -9.74 -2.38 -5.98
CA GLY A 37 -10.00 -0.96 -6.23
C GLY A 37 -9.68 -0.03 -5.07
N ALA A 38 -8.71 -0.36 -4.22
CA ALA A 38 -8.23 0.55 -3.18
C ALA A 38 -7.71 1.87 -3.81
N ASP A 39 -8.11 3.02 -3.27
CA ASP A 39 -7.66 4.33 -3.75
C ASP A 39 -6.17 4.57 -3.44
N SER A 40 -5.63 3.89 -2.43
CA SER A 40 -4.21 3.99 -2.02
C SER A 40 -3.74 2.73 -1.30
N ILE A 41 -2.45 2.43 -1.41
CA ILE A 41 -1.81 1.31 -0.70
C ILE A 41 -0.53 1.87 -0.07
N TRP A 42 -0.33 1.56 1.21
CA TRP A 42 0.73 2.10 2.03
C TRP A 42 1.52 0.97 2.69
N ILE A 43 2.79 1.23 2.92
CA ILE A 43 3.62 0.49 3.87
C ILE A 43 4.21 1.50 4.85
N TRP A 44 4.63 1.03 6.02
CA TRP A 44 5.45 1.87 6.91
C TRP A 44 6.94 1.73 6.57
N ASP A 45 7.75 2.58 7.19
CA ASP A 45 9.21 2.52 7.09
C ASP A 45 9.82 2.46 8.49
N HIS A 46 9.98 1.24 8.99
CA HIS A 46 10.66 0.93 10.24
C HIS A 46 11.71 -0.13 9.94
N PHE A 47 12.94 0.04 10.43
CA PHE A 47 14.00 -0.95 10.23
C PHE A 47 13.82 -2.21 11.08
N TYR A 48 13.11 -2.11 12.19
CA TYR A 48 12.83 -3.22 13.10
C TYR A 48 11.32 -3.44 13.24
N PRO A 49 10.87 -4.68 13.53
CA PRO A 49 9.48 -4.95 13.83
C PRO A 49 8.93 -4.03 14.93
N LEU A 50 7.75 -3.45 14.69
CA LEU A 50 7.10 -2.54 15.63
C LEU A 50 6.43 -3.30 16.79
N TYR A 51 6.16 -4.57 16.58
CA TYR A 51 5.54 -5.47 17.55
C TYR A 51 5.82 -6.94 17.19
N GLY A 52 5.68 -7.82 18.17
CA GLY A 52 5.93 -9.25 18.00
C GLY A 52 7.39 -9.62 18.26
N ASP A 53 7.89 -10.59 17.50
CA ASP A 53 9.29 -11.04 17.58
C ASP A 53 10.22 -9.97 16.99
N PRO A 54 11.16 -9.40 17.78
CA PRO A 54 12.09 -8.36 17.31
C PRO A 54 13.08 -8.87 16.26
N ASP A 55 13.30 -10.19 16.18
CA ASP A 55 14.21 -10.82 15.22
C ASP A 55 13.49 -11.32 13.95
N ALA A 56 12.18 -11.08 13.84
CA ALA A 56 11.41 -11.45 12.66
C ALA A 56 11.83 -10.63 11.42
N GLU A 57 11.62 -11.22 10.25
CA GLU A 57 11.86 -10.57 8.95
C GLU A 57 11.12 -9.23 8.89
N ASN A 58 11.82 -8.18 8.46
CA ASN A 58 11.25 -6.85 8.28
C ASN A 58 11.97 -6.13 7.14
N PHE A 59 11.22 -5.42 6.30
CA PHE A 59 11.74 -4.93 5.01
C PHE A 59 11.77 -3.40 4.95
N GLU A 60 12.77 -2.88 4.23
CA GLU A 60 13.00 -1.45 4.03
C GLU A 60 11.97 -0.83 3.08
N GLY A 61 11.48 0.37 3.42
CA GLY A 61 10.32 0.96 2.76
C GLY A 61 10.55 1.39 1.31
N TRP A 62 11.66 2.04 0.98
CA TRP A 62 11.87 2.59 -0.38
C TRP A 62 12.07 1.50 -1.43
N THR A 63 12.79 0.44 -1.09
CA THR A 63 12.98 -0.72 -1.97
C THR A 63 11.66 -1.45 -2.22
N LEU A 64 10.83 -1.61 -1.18
CA LEU A 64 9.48 -2.16 -1.35
C LEU A 64 8.58 -1.25 -2.19
N LEU A 65 8.55 0.07 -1.96
CA LEU A 65 7.76 1.01 -2.77
C LEU A 65 8.18 0.95 -4.25
N SER A 66 9.47 0.80 -4.53
CA SER A 66 9.99 0.62 -5.88
C SER A 66 9.48 -0.67 -6.53
N ALA A 67 9.46 -1.79 -5.78
CA ALA A 67 8.91 -3.06 -6.24
C ALA A 67 7.38 -3.01 -6.46
N MET A 68 6.65 -2.31 -5.59
CA MET A 68 5.22 -2.07 -5.74
C MET A 68 4.91 -1.28 -7.01
N ALA A 69 5.66 -0.20 -7.28
CA ALA A 69 5.48 0.63 -8.46
C ALA A 69 5.71 -0.13 -9.77
N LEU A 70 6.74 -0.99 -9.81
CA LEU A 70 7.05 -1.81 -10.99
C LEU A 70 5.96 -2.83 -11.32
N THR A 71 5.27 -3.36 -10.30
CA THR A 71 4.37 -4.52 -10.44
C THR A 71 2.90 -4.15 -10.59
N ARG A 72 2.60 -2.86 -10.78
CA ARG A 72 1.23 -2.37 -10.98
C ARG A 72 0.73 -2.72 -12.39
N PRO A 73 -0.32 -3.54 -12.55
CA PRO A 73 -0.76 -4.04 -13.85
C PRO A 73 -1.62 -3.04 -14.65
N THR A 74 -2.04 -1.93 -14.06
CA THR A 74 -2.89 -0.92 -14.73
C THR A 74 -2.15 0.40 -14.91
N PRO A 75 -2.13 1.00 -16.12
CA PRO A 75 -1.82 2.41 -16.26
C PRO A 75 -3.01 3.16 -15.68
N CYS A 76 -2.93 3.52 -14.40
CA CYS A 76 -3.86 4.48 -13.82
C CYS A 76 -3.71 5.77 -14.64
N SER A 77 -4.81 6.29 -15.19
CA SER A 77 -4.86 7.64 -15.73
C SER A 77 -4.32 8.57 -14.65
N ALA A 78 -3.13 9.12 -14.83
CA ALA A 78 -2.46 9.95 -13.84
C ALA A 78 -3.42 11.03 -13.32
N ARG A 79 -4.00 10.78 -12.15
CA ARG A 79 -4.68 11.77 -11.33
C ARG A 79 -3.87 11.83 -10.05
N TRP A 80 -2.73 12.51 -10.16
CA TRP A 80 -2.08 13.08 -9.00
C TRP A 80 -2.93 14.24 -8.51
#